data_AF-A0A4R0E0Y8-F1
#
_entry.id   AF-A0A4R0E0Y8-F1
#
_cell.length_a   1.000
_cell.length_b   1.000
_cell.length_c   1.000
_cell.angle_alpha   90.00
_cell.angle_beta   90.00
_cell.angle_gamma   90.00
#
_symmetry.space_group_name_H-M   'P 1'
#
loop_
_entity.id
_entity.type
_entity.pdbx_description
1 polymer ?
#
loop_
_entity_poly.entity_id
_entity_poly.type
_entity_poly.pdbx_seq_one_letter_code
_entity_poly.pdbx_strand_id
1 'polypeptide(L)'
;MFKKVFASILLSSFSLSVAYASELSEKKEVVHVMNNYISSISCMNDKVELKDIFTIDKPSENGSIYYILWNGDIGCNGGTGTHSHYVSEVSRFSPNRPLLVTTNDAFGDNNEAFWNTDKASINYRFIQSIKQVSPDEFEIVSYDYADDKFGGVDSGNMGPANKFRYTVSLVEDEGWKITKQVLLEQNK
;
A
#
# COMPACT_ATOMS: atom_id res chain seq x y z
N MET A 1 -55.98 22.51 26.66
CA MET A 1 -54.68 22.56 27.35
C MET A 1 -53.90 21.29 27.02
N PHE A 2 -53.29 21.17 25.83
CA PHE A 2 -52.28 20.14 25.54
C PHE A 2 -51.41 20.67 24.40
N LYS A 3 -50.17 21.02 24.71
CA LYS A 3 -49.15 21.36 23.73
C LYS A 3 -47.84 20.78 24.22
N LYS A 4 -47.15 20.15 23.27
CA LYS A 4 -45.72 19.78 23.24
C LYS A 4 -45.35 18.46 23.89
N VAL A 5 -45.15 17.44 23.06
CA VAL A 5 -43.94 16.60 23.07
C VAL A 5 -43.72 16.09 21.64
N PHE A 6 -42.84 16.72 20.86
CA PHE A 6 -42.22 16.13 19.66
C PHE A 6 -41.00 16.98 19.29
N ALA A 7 -39.87 16.79 19.98
CA ALA A 7 -38.58 17.33 19.59
C ALA A 7 -37.46 16.64 20.39
N SER A 8 -37.12 15.39 20.09
CA SER A 8 -35.93 14.73 20.64
C SER A 8 -35.48 13.54 19.79
N ILE A 9 -35.35 13.71 18.47
CA ILE A 9 -34.60 12.77 17.60
C ILE A 9 -33.98 13.59 16.46
N LEU A 10 -32.89 14.33 16.71
CA LEU A 10 -32.14 15.01 15.63
C LEU A 10 -30.69 15.38 15.96
N LEU A 11 -30.10 14.87 17.05
CA LEU A 11 -28.72 15.22 17.46
C LEU A 11 -27.69 14.10 17.35
N SER A 12 -28.06 12.89 16.92
CA SER A 12 -27.12 11.76 16.90
C SER A 12 -26.38 11.56 15.57
N SER A 13 -26.61 12.42 14.57
CA SER A 13 -26.09 12.24 13.20
C SER A 13 -24.82 13.04 12.88
N PHE A 14 -24.36 13.92 13.78
CA PHE A 14 -23.28 14.88 13.50
C PHE A 14 -21.87 14.38 13.84
N SER A 15 -21.73 13.29 14.59
CA SER A 15 -20.42 12.82 15.05
C SER A 15 -19.60 12.13 13.96
N LEU A 16 -20.26 11.48 13.00
CA LEU A 16 -19.58 10.73 11.95
C LEU A 16 -18.94 11.65 10.91
N SER A 17 -19.59 12.77 10.56
CA SER A 17 -19.12 13.66 9.48
C SER A 17 -17.79 14.35 9.78
N VAL A 18 -17.48 14.61 11.05
CA VAL A 18 -16.24 15.31 11.46
C VAL A 18 -15.00 14.43 11.22
N ALA A 19 -15.07 13.14 11.58
CA ALA A 19 -13.95 12.21 11.42
C ALA A 19 -13.63 11.91 9.95
N TYR A 20 -14.65 11.80 9.09
CA TYR A 20 -14.44 11.63 7.65
C TYR A 20 -13.84 12.88 7.00
N ALA A 21 -14.24 14.08 7.43
CA ALA A 21 -13.71 15.33 6.90
C ALA A 21 -12.23 15.53 7.25
N SER A 22 -11.83 15.19 8.49
CA SER A 22 -10.42 15.26 8.92
C SER A 22 -9.55 14.27 8.16
N GLU A 23 -10.00 13.02 7.98
CA GLU A 23 -9.26 12.00 7.23
C GLU A 23 -9.05 12.41 5.76
N LEU A 24 -10.10 12.91 5.09
CA LEU A 24 -9.97 13.36 3.70
C LEU A 24 -9.01 14.56 3.57
N SER A 25 -9.04 15.49 4.52
CA SER A 25 -8.11 16.62 4.54
C SER A 25 -6.67 16.14 4.67
N GLU A 26 -6.41 15.20 5.59
CA GLU A 26 -5.07 14.67 5.81
C GLU A 26 -4.58 13.83 4.63
N LYS A 27 -5.45 13.03 3.99
CA LYS A 27 -5.11 12.32 2.74
C LYS A 27 -4.68 13.27 1.61
N LYS A 28 -5.29 14.45 1.50
CA LYS A 28 -4.84 15.47 0.53
C LYS A 28 -3.44 16.01 0.87
N GLU A 29 -3.13 16.15 2.15
CA GLU A 29 -1.79 16.51 2.61
C GLU A 29 -0.78 15.39 2.30
N VAL A 30 -1.14 14.13 2.54
CA VAL A 30 -0.35 12.94 2.16
C VAL A 30 -0.04 12.93 0.66
N VAL A 31 -1.04 13.18 -0.20
CA VAL A 31 -0.83 13.32 -1.66
C VAL A 31 0.24 14.37 -1.96
N HIS A 32 0.19 15.52 -1.29
CA HIS A 32 1.17 16.59 -1.51
C HIS A 32 2.57 16.19 -1.04
N VAL A 33 2.70 15.66 0.17
CA VAL A 33 3.97 15.21 0.75
C VAL A 33 4.61 14.12 -0.13
N MET A 34 3.82 13.11 -0.52
CA MET A 34 4.30 12.02 -1.36
C MET A 34 4.75 12.50 -2.73
N ASN A 35 3.96 13.32 -3.41
CA ASN A 35 4.35 13.81 -4.74
C ASN A 35 5.65 14.64 -4.72
N ASN A 36 5.88 15.43 -3.67
CA ASN A 36 7.16 16.14 -3.49
C ASN A 36 8.30 15.15 -3.19
N TYR A 37 8.06 14.18 -2.31
CA TYR A 37 9.04 13.17 -1.93
C TYR A 37 9.48 12.33 -3.13
N ILE A 38 8.55 11.70 -3.86
CA ILE A 38 8.86 10.84 -5.02
C ILE A 38 9.61 11.62 -6.11
N SER A 39 9.25 12.88 -6.33
CA SER A 39 9.92 13.76 -7.30
C SER A 39 11.37 14.08 -6.91
N SER A 40 11.72 13.96 -5.63
CA SER A 40 13.07 14.22 -5.13
C SER A 40 13.98 12.98 -5.14
N ILE A 41 13.40 11.78 -5.17
CA ILE A 41 14.17 10.53 -5.03
C ILE A 41 14.10 9.60 -6.26
N SER A 42 13.18 9.85 -7.19
CA SER A 42 12.92 8.91 -8.29
C SER A 42 12.65 9.61 -9.62
N CYS A 43 12.84 8.86 -10.70
CA CYS A 43 12.46 9.22 -12.07
C CYS A 43 11.37 8.28 -12.58
N MET A 44 10.74 8.64 -13.71
CA MET A 44 9.71 7.82 -14.36
C MET A 44 8.61 7.36 -13.38
N ASN A 45 8.18 8.27 -12.51
CA ASN A 45 7.15 8.02 -11.53
C ASN A 45 5.81 8.60 -12.00
N ASP A 46 4.74 7.92 -11.60
CA ASP A 46 3.40 8.45 -11.67
C ASP A 46 3.11 9.34 -10.45
N LYS A 47 2.22 10.33 -10.64
CA LYS A 47 1.73 11.12 -9.53
C LYS A 47 0.80 10.28 -8.65
N VAL A 48 1.03 10.35 -7.35
CA VAL A 48 0.14 9.74 -6.35
C VAL A 48 -1.18 10.49 -6.33
N GLU A 49 -2.28 9.75 -6.28
CA GLU A 49 -3.64 10.23 -6.13
C GLU A 49 -4.31 9.66 -4.87
N LEU A 50 -5.49 10.16 -4.51
CA LEU A 50 -6.23 9.70 -3.32
C LEU A 50 -6.57 8.20 -3.36
N LYS A 51 -6.75 7.62 -4.56
CA LYS A 51 -7.05 6.20 -4.75
C LYS A 51 -5.89 5.28 -4.37
N ASP A 52 -4.68 5.81 -4.32
CA ASP A 52 -3.46 5.05 -4.04
C ASP A 52 -3.15 5.02 -2.53
N ILE A 53 -3.96 5.67 -1.71
CA ILE A 53 -3.78 5.79 -0.25
C ILE A 53 -4.68 4.80 0.49
N PHE A 54 -4.05 3.90 1.23
CA PHE A 54 -4.67 2.98 2.17
C PHE A 54 -4.54 3.53 3.60
N THR A 55 -5.62 3.45 4.37
CA THR A 55 -5.65 3.98 5.75
C THR A 55 -5.41 2.84 6.71
N ILE A 56 -4.29 2.92 7.43
CA ILE A 56 -3.95 1.94 8.47
C ILE A 56 -4.51 2.45 9.79
N ASP A 57 -4.10 3.65 10.19
CA ASP A 57 -4.61 4.34 11.37
C ASP A 57 -5.19 5.69 11.01
N LYS A 58 -6.45 5.91 11.43
CA LYS A 58 -7.15 7.17 11.22
C LYS A 58 -6.56 8.29 12.10
N PRO A 59 -6.65 9.56 11.66
CA PRO A 59 -6.22 10.69 12.46
C PRO A 59 -6.84 10.69 13.85
N SER A 60 -5.98 10.66 14.85
CA SER A 60 -6.34 10.65 16.27
C SER A 60 -5.30 11.42 17.08
N GLU A 61 -5.49 11.50 18.40
CA GLU A 61 -4.50 12.08 19.31
C GLU A 61 -3.17 11.32 19.29
N ASN A 62 -3.21 10.02 18.97
CA ASN A 62 -2.04 9.14 18.87
C ASN A 62 -1.39 9.16 17.48
N GLY A 63 -1.88 10.01 16.57
CA GLY A 63 -1.35 10.10 15.21
C GLY A 63 -2.22 9.44 14.15
N SER A 64 -1.59 9.21 13.00
CA SER A 64 -2.17 8.59 11.80
C SER A 64 -1.09 7.81 11.04
N ILE A 65 -1.50 6.76 10.33
CA ILE A 65 -0.63 5.94 9.48
C ILE A 65 -1.36 5.66 8.16
N TYR A 66 -0.68 5.94 7.06
CA TYR A 66 -1.15 5.72 5.71
C TYR A 66 -0.12 4.94 4.92
N TYR A 67 -0.58 3.97 4.12
CA TYR A 67 0.25 3.30 3.13
C TYR A 67 -0.10 3.81 1.74
N ILE A 68 0.91 4.08 0.92
CA ILE A 68 0.75 4.71 -0.38
C ILE A 68 1.44 3.84 -1.43
N LEU A 69 0.67 3.33 -2.37
CA LEU A 69 1.22 2.67 -3.55
C LEU A 69 1.69 3.71 -4.55
N TRP A 70 2.92 3.57 -5.03
CA TRP A 70 3.46 4.37 -6.13
C TRP A 70 4.49 3.55 -6.92
N ASN A 71 4.98 4.10 -8.02
CA ASN A 71 5.97 3.44 -8.87
C ASN A 71 7.06 4.43 -9.30
N GLY A 72 8.23 3.91 -9.66
CA GLY A 72 9.32 4.74 -10.13
C GLY A 72 10.66 4.01 -10.20
N ASP A 73 11.66 4.73 -10.70
CA ASP A 73 13.06 4.36 -10.68
C ASP A 73 13.78 5.20 -9.62
N ILE A 74 13.90 4.66 -8.41
CA ILE A 74 14.60 5.32 -7.30
C ILE A 74 16.08 5.45 -7.65
N GLY A 75 16.62 6.66 -7.51
CA GLY A 75 18.00 6.97 -7.89
C GLY A 75 18.18 7.22 -9.39
N CYS A 76 17.11 7.12 -10.19
CA CYS A 76 17.14 7.42 -11.63
C CYS A 76 18.21 6.63 -12.40
N ASN A 77 18.37 5.34 -12.09
CA ASN A 77 19.43 4.53 -12.66
C ASN A 77 19.25 4.31 -14.18
N GLY A 78 18.01 4.23 -14.63
CA GLY A 78 17.63 4.00 -16.01
C GLY A 78 17.88 2.56 -16.48
N GLY A 79 17.11 2.12 -17.47
CA GLY A 79 17.26 0.80 -18.09
C GLY A 79 16.16 -0.19 -17.72
N THR A 80 16.31 -1.42 -18.18
CA THR A 80 15.32 -2.48 -17.94
C THR A 80 15.49 -3.02 -16.52
N GLY A 81 14.41 -3.08 -15.75
CA GLY A 81 14.40 -3.65 -14.39
C GLY A 81 14.74 -2.68 -13.25
N THR A 82 14.98 -1.39 -13.54
CA THR A 82 15.18 -0.36 -12.51
C THR A 82 13.88 0.23 -11.98
N HIS A 83 12.82 0.23 -12.79
CA HIS A 83 11.48 0.67 -12.38
C HIS A 83 10.78 -0.43 -11.55
N SER A 84 10.19 -0.05 -10.43
CA SER A 84 9.41 -0.93 -9.54
C SER A 84 8.27 -0.18 -8.88
N HIS A 85 7.32 -0.93 -8.31
CA HIS A 85 6.34 -0.39 -7.38
C HIS A 85 6.91 -0.36 -5.96
N TYR A 86 6.37 0.53 -5.14
CA TYR A 86 6.72 0.69 -3.73
C TYR A 86 5.46 0.95 -2.92
N VAL A 87 5.50 0.56 -1.66
CA VAL A 87 4.45 0.90 -0.69
C VAL A 87 5.11 1.70 0.41
N SER A 88 4.95 3.02 0.36
CA SER A 88 5.52 3.90 1.37
C SER A 88 4.58 4.04 2.55
N GLU A 89 5.16 4.08 3.75
CA GLU A 89 4.46 4.52 4.94
C GLU A 89 4.62 6.04 5.10
N VAL A 90 3.49 6.72 5.27
CA VAL A 90 3.44 8.09 5.74
C VAL A 90 2.70 8.12 7.06
N SER A 91 3.37 8.63 8.09
CA SER A 91 2.79 8.71 9.42
C SER A 91 2.95 10.09 10.04
N ARG A 92 2.04 10.40 10.95
CA ARG A 92 2.09 11.57 11.82
C ARG A 92 2.03 11.07 13.25
N PHE A 93 3.01 11.42 14.07
CA PHE A 93 3.06 10.97 15.46
C PHE A 93 1.99 11.62 16.36
N SER A 94 1.61 12.87 16.09
CA SER A 94 0.53 13.56 16.81
C SER A 94 -0.01 14.72 15.97
N PRO A 95 -1.22 15.26 16.26
CA PRO A 95 -1.86 16.27 15.41
C PRO A 95 -1.01 17.51 15.09
N ASN A 96 -0.11 17.89 15.99
CA ASN A 96 0.76 19.06 15.88
C ASN A 96 2.12 18.79 15.21
N ARG A 97 2.38 17.55 14.78
CA ARG A 97 3.62 17.14 14.09
C ARG A 97 3.37 17.06 12.57
N PRO A 98 4.41 17.24 11.74
CA PRO A 98 4.28 17.03 10.31
C PRO A 98 4.06 15.55 9.96
N LEU A 99 3.45 15.30 8.81
CA LEU A 99 3.48 13.99 8.15
C LEU A 99 4.89 13.72 7.64
N LEU A 100 5.39 12.50 7.85
CA LEU A 100 6.71 12.07 7.43
C LEU A 100 6.60 10.77 6.63
N VAL A 101 7.35 10.67 5.54
CA VAL A 101 7.60 9.41 4.86
C VAL A 101 8.64 8.64 5.67
N THR A 102 8.27 7.50 6.25
CA THR A 102 9.13 6.73 7.16
C THR A 102 9.85 5.57 6.48
N THR A 103 9.23 4.97 5.45
CA THR A 103 9.81 3.90 4.65
C THR A 103 9.17 3.84 3.26
N ASN A 104 9.83 3.18 2.30
CA ASN A 104 9.29 2.80 0.98
C ASN A 104 8.97 1.29 0.87
N ASP A 105 9.15 0.57 1.98
CA ASP A 105 8.93 -0.87 2.10
C ASP A 105 8.06 -1.13 3.33
N ALA A 106 6.80 -0.69 3.28
CA ALA A 106 5.88 -0.80 4.41
C ALA A 106 5.55 -2.26 4.79
N PHE A 107 5.59 -3.18 3.81
CA PHE A 107 5.37 -4.62 4.05
C PHE A 107 6.65 -5.37 4.43
N GLY A 108 7.83 -4.77 4.22
CA GLY A 108 9.12 -5.29 4.68
C GLY A 108 9.67 -6.46 3.86
N ASP A 109 9.08 -6.76 2.70
CA ASP A 109 9.45 -7.88 1.82
C ASP A 109 10.08 -7.41 0.49
N ASN A 110 10.15 -6.10 0.24
CA ASN A 110 10.74 -5.54 -0.97
C ASN A 110 12.26 -5.32 -0.84
N ASN A 111 13.00 -6.36 -0.43
CA ASN A 111 14.44 -6.28 -0.21
C ASN A 111 15.18 -7.60 -0.49
N GLU A 112 16.50 -7.52 -0.60
CA GLU A 112 17.40 -8.64 -0.95
C GLU A 112 17.22 -9.86 -0.05
N ALA A 113 16.90 -9.65 1.24
CA ALA A 113 16.71 -10.74 2.20
C ALA A 113 15.46 -11.59 1.91
N PHE A 114 14.53 -11.10 1.09
CA PHE A 114 13.36 -11.86 0.66
C PHE A 114 13.52 -12.38 -0.77
N TRP A 115 14.10 -11.58 -1.68
CA TRP A 115 14.21 -11.94 -3.10
C TRP A 115 15.11 -13.16 -3.38
N ASN A 116 16.05 -13.46 -2.49
CA ASN A 116 17.02 -14.55 -2.68
C ASN A 116 16.81 -15.73 -1.71
N THR A 117 15.59 -15.90 -1.18
CA THR A 117 15.28 -16.98 -0.23
C THR A 117 14.18 -17.87 -0.76
N ASP A 118 14.07 -19.08 -0.21
CA ASP A 118 12.95 -20.00 -0.49
C ASP A 118 11.60 -19.52 0.10
N LYS A 119 11.57 -18.33 0.71
CA LYS A 119 10.34 -17.73 1.23
C LYS A 119 9.55 -17.13 0.08
N ALA A 120 8.23 -17.09 0.23
CA ALA A 120 7.40 -16.31 -0.67
C ALA A 120 7.83 -14.83 -0.58
N SER A 121 8.00 -14.20 -1.75
CA SER A 121 8.26 -12.77 -1.89
C SER A 121 7.39 -12.22 -3.01
N ILE A 122 6.93 -10.98 -2.88
CA ILE A 122 6.21 -10.32 -3.97
C ILE A 122 7.23 -9.69 -4.92
N ASN A 123 7.11 -9.98 -6.22
CA ASN A 123 7.89 -9.27 -7.23
C ASN A 123 7.26 -7.90 -7.50
N TYR A 124 7.82 -6.85 -6.90
CA TYR A 124 7.29 -5.48 -7.00
C TYR A 124 7.47 -4.82 -8.38
N ARG A 125 8.25 -5.43 -9.29
CA ARG A 125 8.37 -4.95 -10.67
C ARG A 125 7.08 -5.12 -11.48
N PHE A 126 6.23 -6.07 -11.09
CA PHE A 126 5.08 -6.46 -11.90
C PHE A 126 3.74 -6.42 -11.15
N ILE A 127 3.64 -5.57 -10.11
CA ILE A 127 2.37 -5.34 -9.40
C ILE A 127 1.29 -4.96 -10.41
N GLN A 128 0.16 -5.66 -10.34
CA GLN A 128 -1.04 -5.38 -11.12
C GLN A 128 -2.07 -4.63 -10.29
N SER A 129 -2.17 -4.96 -9.00
CA SER A 129 -3.11 -4.33 -8.08
C SER A 129 -2.73 -4.59 -6.63
N ILE A 130 -3.01 -3.61 -5.76
CA ILE A 130 -3.04 -3.76 -4.31
C ILE A 130 -4.42 -3.32 -3.84
N LYS A 131 -5.04 -4.13 -2.97
CA LYS A 131 -6.34 -3.85 -2.38
C LYS A 131 -6.28 -4.08 -0.88
N GLN A 132 -6.67 -3.07 -0.11
CA GLN A 132 -6.89 -3.23 1.33
C GLN A 132 -8.21 -4.00 1.53
N VAL A 133 -8.13 -5.18 2.14
CA VAL A 133 -9.29 -6.01 2.48
C VAL A 133 -9.83 -5.59 3.85
N SER A 134 -8.93 -5.31 4.79
CA SER A 134 -9.19 -4.78 6.14
C SER A 134 -7.97 -3.97 6.61
N PRO A 135 -8.03 -3.28 7.77
CA PRO A 135 -6.86 -2.54 8.29
C PRO A 135 -5.59 -3.38 8.46
N ASP A 136 -5.76 -4.69 8.67
CA ASP A 136 -4.75 -5.70 8.96
C ASP A 136 -4.55 -6.71 7.82
N GLU A 137 -5.17 -6.51 6.65
CA GLU A 137 -5.04 -7.44 5.51
C GLU A 137 -5.10 -6.73 4.15
N PHE A 138 -4.17 -7.14 3.28
CA PHE A 138 -4.10 -6.74 1.88
C PHE A 138 -4.13 -7.95 0.94
N GLU A 139 -4.78 -7.75 -0.20
CA GLU A 139 -4.66 -8.61 -1.37
C GLU A 139 -3.75 -7.92 -2.40
N ILE A 140 -2.70 -8.62 -2.83
CA ILE A 140 -1.75 -8.11 -3.82
C ILE A 140 -1.71 -9.09 -4.99
N VAL A 141 -1.86 -8.56 -6.20
CA VAL A 141 -1.70 -9.34 -7.43
C VAL A 141 -0.46 -8.86 -8.14
N SER A 142 0.46 -9.78 -8.41
CA SER A 142 1.69 -9.50 -9.15
C SER A 142 2.05 -10.65 -10.06
N TYR A 143 2.75 -10.36 -11.14
CA TYR A 143 3.47 -11.40 -11.87
C TYR A 143 4.84 -11.65 -11.25
N ASP A 144 5.36 -12.84 -11.51
CA ASP A 144 6.73 -13.22 -11.27
C ASP A 144 7.30 -13.95 -12.48
N TYR A 145 8.61 -14.17 -12.48
CA TYR A 145 9.29 -14.95 -13.50
C TYR A 145 8.84 -16.42 -13.51
N ALA A 146 9.27 -17.15 -14.52
CA ALA A 146 9.08 -18.59 -14.59
C ALA A 146 9.77 -19.26 -13.40
N ASP A 147 9.11 -20.28 -12.85
CA ASP A 147 9.59 -21.05 -11.70
C ASP A 147 9.22 -22.51 -11.96
N ASP A 148 10.21 -23.39 -11.88
CA ASP A 148 10.07 -24.83 -12.09
C ASP A 148 9.04 -25.46 -11.14
N LYS A 149 8.92 -24.94 -9.90
CA LYS A 149 7.93 -25.37 -8.90
C LYS A 149 6.51 -25.16 -9.39
N PHE A 150 6.28 -24.12 -10.16
CA PHE A 150 4.98 -23.78 -10.72
C PHE A 150 4.83 -24.22 -12.18
N GLY A 151 5.85 -24.86 -12.76
CA GLY A 151 5.82 -25.48 -14.09
C GLY A 151 6.27 -24.58 -15.24
N GLY A 152 6.97 -23.47 -14.96
CA GLY A 152 7.56 -22.61 -15.98
C GLY A 152 9.05 -22.90 -16.13
N VAL A 153 9.52 -23.10 -17.38
CA VAL A 153 10.96 -23.19 -17.67
C VAL A 153 11.38 -21.86 -18.29
N ASP A 154 12.29 -21.14 -17.63
CA ASP A 154 12.90 -19.95 -18.22
C ASP A 154 13.80 -20.38 -19.40
N SER A 155 13.24 -20.32 -20.61
CA SER A 155 13.92 -20.64 -21.86
C SER A 155 14.69 -19.45 -22.43
N GLY A 156 15.06 -18.49 -21.58
CA GLY A 156 15.72 -17.24 -21.96
C GLY A 156 14.75 -16.11 -22.26
N ASN A 157 13.50 -16.21 -21.77
CA ASN A 157 12.49 -15.17 -21.96
C ASN A 157 12.32 -14.40 -20.65
N MET A 158 12.88 -13.18 -20.59
CA MET A 158 12.92 -12.34 -19.38
C MET A 158 11.56 -11.72 -19.00
N GLY A 159 10.45 -12.28 -19.48
CA GLY A 159 9.11 -11.78 -19.25
C GLY A 159 8.44 -12.39 -18.02
N PRO A 160 7.47 -11.68 -17.40
CA PRO A 160 6.64 -12.27 -16.36
C PRO A 160 5.86 -13.50 -16.87
N ALA A 161 5.91 -14.60 -16.12
CA ALA A 161 5.28 -15.87 -16.49
C ALA A 161 4.16 -16.28 -15.53
N ASN A 162 4.45 -16.27 -14.22
CA ASN A 162 3.51 -16.74 -13.20
C ASN A 162 2.78 -15.56 -12.58
N LYS A 163 1.45 -15.52 -12.66
CA LYS A 163 0.64 -14.53 -11.94
C LYS A 163 0.22 -15.09 -10.60
N PHE A 164 0.50 -14.37 -9.54
CA PHE A 164 0.11 -14.75 -8.19
C PHE A 164 -0.82 -13.74 -7.57
N ARG A 165 -1.68 -14.25 -6.68
CA ARG A 165 -2.35 -13.47 -5.65
C ARG A 165 -1.73 -13.81 -4.31
N TYR A 166 -1.37 -12.76 -3.57
CA TYR A 166 -0.84 -12.82 -2.24
C TYR A 166 -1.86 -12.25 -1.25
N THR A 167 -1.99 -12.91 -0.11
CA THR A 167 -2.60 -12.32 1.08
C THR A 167 -1.48 -11.88 2.00
N VAL A 168 -1.45 -10.59 2.32
CA VAL A 168 -0.49 -10.00 3.25
C VAL A 168 -1.26 -9.57 4.49
N SER A 169 -0.93 -10.16 5.64
CA SER A 169 -1.64 -9.93 6.90
C SER A 169 -0.67 -9.37 7.94
N LEU A 170 -1.17 -8.51 8.83
CA LEU A 170 -0.43 -8.05 9.99
C LEU A 170 -0.43 -9.15 11.04
N VAL A 171 0.75 -9.72 11.33
CA VAL A 171 0.93 -10.75 12.35
C VAL A 171 1.47 -10.07 13.60
N GLU A 172 0.82 -10.32 14.75
CA GLU A 172 1.22 -9.79 16.05
C GLU A 172 2.70 -10.09 16.32
N ASP A 173 3.45 -9.09 16.81
CA ASP A 173 4.90 -9.11 17.07
C ASP A 173 5.83 -9.38 15.87
N GLU A 174 5.30 -9.80 14.72
CA GLU A 174 6.10 -10.13 13.52
C GLU A 174 5.98 -9.10 12.38
N GLY A 175 4.98 -8.23 12.45
CA GLY A 175 4.67 -7.25 11.42
C GLY A 175 3.94 -7.86 10.23
N TRP A 176 3.98 -7.18 9.09
CA TRP A 176 3.35 -7.66 7.86
C TRP A 176 4.04 -8.93 7.33
N LYS A 177 3.23 -9.92 6.92
CA LYS A 177 3.69 -11.18 6.35
C LYS A 177 2.81 -11.62 5.20
N ILE A 178 3.42 -12.24 4.19
CA ILE A 178 2.68 -13.03 3.21
C ILE A 178 2.19 -14.30 3.90
N THR A 179 0.87 -14.38 4.14
CA THR A 179 0.22 -15.53 4.80
C THR A 179 -0.33 -16.54 3.80
N LYS A 180 -0.53 -16.11 2.55
CA LYS A 180 -1.01 -16.98 1.47
C LYS A 180 -0.49 -16.52 0.12
N GLN A 181 -0.14 -17.49 -0.72
CA GLN A 181 0.20 -17.29 -2.13
C GLN A 181 -0.61 -18.28 -2.98
N VAL A 182 -1.24 -17.79 -4.04
CA VAL A 182 -2.06 -18.60 -4.95
C VAL A 182 -1.69 -18.26 -6.38
N LEU A 183 -1.28 -19.26 -7.16
CA LEU A 183 -1.11 -19.13 -8.61
C LEU A 183 -2.47 -18.89 -9.26
N LEU A 184 -2.59 -17.79 -10.00
CA LEU A 184 -3.80 -17.41 -10.73
C LEU A 184 -3.72 -17.82 -12.20
N GLU A 185 -2.56 -17.59 -12.82
CA GLU A 185 -2.34 -17.75 -14.25
C GLU A 185 -0.87 -18.08 -14.50
N GLN A 186 -0.61 -18.85 -15.54
CA GLN A 186 0.74 -19.13 -16.03
C GLN A 186 0.77 -18.89 -17.54
N ASN A 187 1.65 -17.96 -17.95
CA ASN A 187 2.02 -17.76 -19.34
C ASN A 187 3.13 -18.77 -19.67
N LYS A 188 2.91 -19.58 -20.71
CA LYS A 188 3.86 -20.59 -21.20
C LYS A 188 4.58 -20.09 -22.44
#